data_AF-A0A505C5C1-F1
#
_entry.id   AF-A0A505C5C1-F1
#
_cell.length_a   1.000
_cell.length_b   1.000
_cell.length_c   1.000
_cell.angle_alpha   90.00
_cell.angle_beta   90.00
_cell.angle_gamma   90.00
#
_symmetry.space_group_name_H-M   'P 1'
#
loop_
_entity.id
_entity.type
_entity.pdbx_description
1 polymer ?
#
loop_
_entity_poly.entity_id
_entity_poly.type
_entity_poly.pdbx_seq_one_letter_code
_entity_poly.pdbx_strand_id
1 'polypeptide(L)'
;MKEAHTTAGKKRNRAVNRVSKSIPVRMFTEHERHSPGFMEMDLVAHCGRHLSGTFLWTLSLTDIASEWTECVVLSARNAELIIRAVDKVQKSLPFPLPDHTGKTISPG
;
A
#
# COMPACT_ATOMS: atom_id res chain seq x y z
N MET A 1 40.39 -18.94 5.22
CA MET A 1 39.45 -19.52 4.24
C MET A 1 38.04 -19.34 4.80
N LYS A 2 37.12 -18.67 4.10
CA LYS A 2 35.74 -18.42 4.55
C LYS A 2 34.85 -19.56 4.07
N GLU A 3 34.10 -20.20 4.96
CA GLU A 3 33.01 -21.11 4.57
C GLU A 3 31.71 -20.30 4.43
N ALA A 4 31.05 -20.47 3.29
CA ALA A 4 29.79 -19.82 2.96
C ALA A 4 28.62 -20.71 3.41
N HIS A 5 27.84 -20.22 4.38
CA HIS A 5 26.54 -20.80 4.70
C HIS A 5 25.47 -20.24 3.76
N THR A 6 25.10 -21.01 2.74
CA THR A 6 23.96 -20.69 1.87
C THR A 6 22.69 -21.32 2.46
N THR A 7 21.95 -20.57 3.26
CA THR A 7 20.61 -20.98 3.72
C THR A 7 19.57 -20.57 2.69
N ALA A 8 19.22 -21.47 1.77
CA ALA A 8 18.11 -21.24 0.83
C ALA A 8 16.78 -21.17 1.62
N GLY A 9 16.18 -19.97 1.69
CA GLY A 9 14.91 -19.75 2.37
C GLY A 9 13.76 -20.56 1.75
N LYS A 10 13.04 -21.31 2.58
CA LYS A 10 11.88 -22.13 2.18
C LYS A 10 10.76 -21.21 1.65
N LYS A 11 10.49 -21.22 0.35
CA LYS A 11 9.34 -20.50 -0.24
C LYS A 11 8.04 -21.04 0.35
N ARG A 12 7.32 -20.19 1.10
CA ARG A 12 5.97 -20.48 1.61
C ARG A 12 4.96 -20.26 0.49
N ASN A 13 4.28 -21.32 0.06
CA ASN A 13 3.10 -21.18 -0.79
C ASN A 13 1.96 -20.59 0.06
N ARG A 14 1.55 -19.36 -0.26
CA ARG A 14 0.42 -18.70 0.41
C ARG A 14 -0.88 -19.32 -0.08
N ALA A 15 -1.66 -19.91 0.82
CA ALA A 15 -3.01 -20.37 0.49
C ALA A 15 -3.88 -19.17 0.10
N VAL A 16 -4.47 -19.21 -1.10
CA VAL A 16 -5.33 -18.15 -1.65
C VAL A 16 -6.79 -18.50 -1.35
N ASN A 17 -7.51 -17.63 -0.65
CA ASN A 17 -8.94 -17.84 -0.34
C ASN A 17 -9.85 -17.44 -1.52
N ARG A 18 -11.15 -17.78 -1.46
CA ARG A 18 -12.13 -17.50 -2.53
C ARG A 18 -12.25 -16.00 -2.85
N VAL A 19 -12.16 -15.14 -1.84
CA VAL A 19 -12.24 -13.68 -1.99
C VAL A 19 -11.02 -13.16 -2.75
N SER A 20 -9.82 -13.62 -2.40
CA SER A 20 -8.60 -13.25 -3.11
C SER A 20 -8.61 -13.70 -4.56
N LYS A 21 -9.31 -14.80 -4.90
CA LYS A 21 -9.48 -15.24 -6.30
C LYS A 21 -10.45 -14.37 -7.09
N SER A 22 -11.41 -13.70 -6.43
CA SER A 22 -12.36 -12.81 -7.10
C SER A 22 -11.83 -11.39 -7.29
N ILE A 23 -10.68 -11.06 -6.70
CA ILE A 23 -10.03 -9.76 -6.89
C ILE A 23 -9.07 -9.89 -8.08
N PRO A 24 -9.32 -9.19 -9.20
CA PRO A 24 -8.40 -9.21 -10.34
C PRO A 24 -7.04 -8.68 -9.90
N VAL A 25 -5.98 -9.47 -10.13
CA VAL A 25 -4.61 -8.98 -10.00
C VAL A 25 -4.31 -8.20 -11.27
N ARG A 26 -4.28 -6.88 -11.16
CA ARG A 26 -3.81 -6.00 -12.24
C ARG A 26 -2.30 -5.88 -12.15
N MET A 27 -1.63 -6.09 -13.28
CA MET A 27 -0.21 -5.77 -13.45
C MET A 27 -0.12 -4.34 -13.97
N PHE A 28 0.97 -3.65 -13.64
CA PHE A 28 1.24 -2.26 -14.03
C PHE A 28 0.80 -1.95 -15.46
N THR A 29 0.09 -0.83 -15.64
CA THR A 29 -0.34 -0.35 -16.95
C THR A 29 0.27 1.02 -17.24
N GLU A 30 0.64 1.26 -18.50
CA GLU A 30 1.24 2.55 -18.91
C GLU A 30 0.34 3.75 -18.58
N HIS A 31 -0.99 3.53 -18.58
CA HIS A 31 -1.97 4.55 -18.28
C HIS A 31 -1.83 5.18 -16.87
N GLU A 32 -1.35 4.42 -15.89
CA GLU A 32 -1.14 4.90 -14.51
C GLU A 32 -0.06 6.00 -14.44
N ARG A 33 0.79 6.12 -15.47
CA ARG A 33 1.85 7.12 -15.57
C ARG A 33 1.44 8.40 -16.28
N HIS A 34 0.29 8.42 -16.95
CA HIS A 34 -0.10 9.58 -17.78
C HIS A 34 -0.76 10.71 -16.98
N SER A 35 -1.44 10.41 -15.87
CA SER A 35 -2.15 11.41 -15.06
C SER A 35 -2.18 11.03 -13.58
N PRO A 36 -2.12 12.00 -12.65
CA PRO A 36 -2.26 11.74 -11.22
C PRO A 36 -3.60 11.08 -10.87
N GLY A 37 -3.61 10.32 -9.79
CA GLY A 37 -4.78 9.58 -9.28
C GLY A 37 -4.55 8.09 -9.05
N PHE A 38 -3.36 7.57 -9.35
CA PHE A 38 -3.02 6.15 -9.18
C PHE A 38 -1.99 6.00 -8.07
N MET A 39 -2.47 5.66 -6.87
CA MET A 39 -1.65 5.56 -5.66
C MET A 39 -1.15 4.13 -5.44
N GLU A 40 0.16 3.97 -5.26
CA GLU A 40 0.76 2.81 -4.61
C GLU A 40 0.76 3.00 -3.09
N MET A 41 0.51 1.94 -2.33
CA MET A 41 0.44 2.03 -0.87
C MET A 41 1.24 0.91 -0.20
N ASP A 42 1.98 1.25 0.85
CA ASP A 42 2.72 0.28 1.67
C ASP A 42 2.61 0.56 3.17
N LEU A 43 2.82 -0.48 3.98
CA LEU A 43 2.84 -0.39 5.44
C LEU A 43 4.17 -0.84 6.01
N VAL A 44 4.86 0.10 6.66
CA VAL A 44 6.12 -0.15 7.35
C VAL A 44 5.88 -0.27 8.86
N ALA A 45 6.32 -1.38 9.44
CA ALA A 45 6.30 -1.62 10.88
C ALA A 45 7.55 -1.04 11.56
N HIS A 46 7.37 -0.17 12.56
CA HIS A 46 8.48 0.36 13.37
C HIS A 46 8.79 -0.54 14.56
N CYS A 47 9.08 -1.82 14.30
CA CYS A 47 9.23 -2.87 15.33
C CYS A 47 10.69 -3.17 15.73
N GLY A 48 11.66 -2.44 15.19
CA GLY A 48 13.08 -2.74 15.39
C GLY A 48 13.42 -4.16 14.93
N ARG A 49 14.00 -4.98 15.82
CA ARG A 49 14.50 -6.32 15.48
C ARG A 49 13.43 -7.42 15.50
N HIS A 50 12.32 -7.21 16.19
CA HIS A 50 11.32 -8.25 16.44
C HIS A 50 9.91 -7.72 16.19
N LEU A 51 9.14 -8.43 15.37
CA LEU A 51 7.75 -8.10 15.07
C LEU A 51 6.79 -8.58 16.19
N SER A 52 7.15 -8.34 17.45
CA SER A 52 6.38 -8.75 18.63
C SER A 52 6.07 -7.54 19.51
N GLY A 53 4.81 -7.40 19.91
CA GLY A 53 4.34 -6.29 20.74
C GLY A 53 3.62 -5.20 19.93
N THR A 54 3.45 -4.04 20.56
CA THR A 54 2.78 -2.88 19.96
C THR A 54 3.81 -1.89 19.45
N PHE A 55 3.64 -1.44 18.22
CA PHE A 55 4.53 -0.48 17.57
C PHE A 55 3.73 0.36 16.57
N LEU A 56 4.30 1.50 16.22
CA LEU A 56 3.74 2.37 15.22
C LEU A 56 3.94 1.77 13.83
N TRP A 57 3.05 2.14 12.93
CA TRP A 57 3.10 1.80 11.52
C TRP A 57 3.10 3.09 10.71
N THR A 58 3.86 3.15 9.63
CA THR A 58 3.69 4.20 8.62
C THR A 58 2.96 3.60 7.43
N LEU A 59 1.84 4.21 7.06
CA LEU A 59 1.19 4.02 5.77
C LEU A 59 1.75 5.07 4.82
N SER A 60 2.51 4.64 3.81
CA SER A 60 2.97 5.51 2.71
C SER A 60 2.03 5.34 1.52
N LEU A 61 1.65 6.44 0.89
CA LEU A 61 0.87 6.47 -0.35
C LEU A 61 1.63 7.34 -1.36
N THR A 62 1.92 6.80 -2.54
CA THR A 62 2.66 7.51 -3.59
C THR A 62 1.90 7.45 -4.90
N ASP A 63 1.59 8.60 -5.48
CA ASP A 63 1.04 8.68 -6.83
C ASP A 63 2.11 8.37 -7.89
N ILE A 64 1.79 7.52 -8.87
CA ILE A 64 2.74 7.06 -9.88
C ILE A 64 3.14 8.18 -10.86
N ALA A 65 2.21 9.04 -11.26
CA ALA A 65 2.44 10.02 -12.33
C ALA A 65 3.06 11.33 -11.82
N SER A 66 2.59 11.83 -10.69
CA SER A 66 3.08 13.06 -10.05
C SER A 66 4.23 12.83 -9.09
N GLU A 67 4.46 11.57 -8.68
CA GLU A 67 5.40 11.20 -7.62
C GLU A 67 5.07 11.83 -6.25
N TRP A 68 3.87 12.39 -6.08
CA TRP A 68 3.41 12.95 -4.81
C TRP A 68 3.29 11.85 -3.76
N THR A 69 3.88 12.09 -2.58
CA THR A 69 3.91 11.10 -1.49
C THR A 69 3.32 11.67 -0.21
N GLU A 70 2.43 10.90 0.40
CA GLU A 70 1.82 11.16 1.70
C GLU A 70 2.16 10.04 2.68
N CYS A 71 2.41 10.40 3.94
CA CYS A 71 2.79 9.46 5.00
C CYS A 71 1.92 9.65 6.24
N VAL A 72 1.24 8.59 6.68
CA VAL A 72 0.38 8.62 7.87
C VAL A 72 0.86 7.61 8.90
N VAL A 73 1.00 8.05 10.15
CA VAL A 73 1.32 7.15 11.27
C VAL A 73 0.05 6.52 11.82
N LEU A 74 0.06 5.19 12.00
CA LEU A 74 -1.01 4.39 12.58
C LEU A 74 -0.52 3.69 13.85
N SER A 75 -1.40 3.57 14.85
CA SER A 75 -1.11 2.87 16.10
C SER A 75 -1.22 1.34 15.99
N ALA A 76 -1.86 0.83 14.94
CA ALA A 76 -2.00 -0.59 14.66
C ALA A 76 -2.28 -0.85 13.17
N ARG A 77 -1.96 -2.07 12.71
CA ARG A 77 -2.32 -2.56 11.39
C ARG A 77 -3.72 -3.18 11.40
N ASN A 78 -4.75 -2.34 11.30
CA ASN A 78 -6.14 -2.79 11.13
C ASN A 78 -6.84 -2.01 10.01
N ALA A 79 -7.89 -2.60 9.45
CA ALA A 79 -8.58 -2.06 8.28
C ALA A 79 -9.24 -0.70 8.56
N GLU A 80 -9.85 -0.52 9.73
CA GLU A 80 -10.55 0.72 10.09
C GLU A 80 -9.61 1.93 10.14
N LEU A 81 -8.43 1.78 10.77
CA LEU A 81 -7.41 2.83 10.83
C LEU A 81 -6.85 3.14 9.44
N ILE A 82 -6.65 2.13 8.60
CA ILE A 82 -6.17 2.31 7.22
C ILE A 82 -7.21 3.08 6.39
N ILE A 83 -8.49 2.70 6.45
CA ILE A 83 -9.56 3.38 5.71
C ILE A 83 -9.64 4.85 6.13
N ARG A 84 -9.66 5.14 7.43
CA ARG A 84 -9.68 6.53 7.93
C ARG A 84 -8.46 7.34 7.51
N ALA A 85 -7.29 6.71 7.46
CA ALA A 85 -6.07 7.37 6.99
C ALA A 85 -6.15 7.70 5.49
N VAL A 86 -6.66 6.78 4.67
CA VAL A 86 -6.90 7.01 3.24
C VAL A 86 -7.92 8.15 3.03
N ASP A 87 -9.04 8.13 3.75
CA ASP A 87 -10.05 9.19 3.67
C ASP A 87 -9.49 10.58 4.03
N LYS A 88 -8.53 10.62 4.96
CA LYS A 88 -7.84 11.86 5.33
C LYS A 88 -6.88 12.32 4.24
N VAL A 89 -6.06 11.40 3.71
CA VAL A 89 -5.10 11.70 2.64
C VAL A 89 -5.83 12.18 1.38
N GLN A 90 -6.93 11.54 1.00
CA GLN A 90 -7.71 11.95 -0.17
C GLN A 90 -8.14 13.43 -0.11
N LYS A 91 -8.37 13.98 1.09
CA LYS A 91 -8.76 15.38 1.29
C LYS A 91 -7.58 16.35 1.27
N SER A 92 -6.34 15.87 1.42
CA SER A 92 -5.12 16.71 1.39
C SER A 92 -4.40 16.68 0.05
N LEU A 93 -4.73 15.75 -0.85
CA LEU A 93 -4.08 15.62 -2.14
C LEU A 93 -4.35 16.84 -3.03
N PRO A 94 -3.36 17.28 -3.84
CA PRO A 94 -3.52 18.36 -4.79
C PRO A 94 -4.25 17.95 -6.08
N PHE A 95 -4.71 16.69 -6.17
CA PHE A 95 -5.43 16.11 -7.30
C PHE A 95 -6.54 15.17 -6.81
N PRO A 96 -7.62 14.98 -7.60
CA PRO A 96 -8.67 14.04 -7.26
C PRO A 96 -8.21 12.59 -7.43
N LEU A 97 -8.70 11.70 -6.58
CA LEU A 97 -8.58 10.26 -6.82
C LEU A 97 -9.75 9.77 -7.70
N PRO A 98 -9.50 9.04 -8.79
CA PRO A 98 -10.54 8.37 -9.56
C PRO A 98 -11.18 7.24 -8.74
N ASP A 99 -12.44 6.95 -9.06
CA ASP A 99 -13.14 5.79 -8.55
C ASP A 99 -12.55 4.48 -9.13
N HIS A 100 -13.09 3.35 -8.67
CA HIS A 100 -12.68 2.02 -9.14
C HIS A 100 -12.95 1.76 -10.64
N THR A 101 -13.67 2.65 -11.33
CA THR A 101 -13.89 2.62 -12.78
C THR A 101 -12.95 3.54 -13.57
N GLY A 102 -12.11 4.32 -12.88
CA GLY A 102 -11.21 5.31 -13.49
C GLY A 102 -11.86 6.66 -13.74
N LYS A 103 -13.09 6.91 -13.25
CA LYS A 103 -13.75 8.22 -13.33
C LYS A 103 -13.45 9.02 -12.08
N THR A 104 -13.06 10.28 -12.22
CA THR A 104 -12.90 11.20 -11.08
C THR A 104 -14.21 11.31 -10.32
N ILE A 105 -14.19 11.01 -9.02
CA ILE A 105 -15.29 11.36 -8.12
C ILE A 105 -15.29 12.88 -7.99
N SER A 106 -16.23 13.54 -8.68
CA SER A 106 -16.44 14.98 -8.52
C SER A 106 -16.72 15.28 -7.04
N PRO A 107 -16.07 16.30 -6.44
CA PRO A 107 -16.44 16.72 -5.10
C PRO A 107 -17.87 17.28 -5.14
N GLY A 108 -18.75 16.67 -4.37
CA GLY A 108 -20.05 17.25 -3.98
C GLY A 108 -19.91 18.05 -2.70
#